data_AF-A0A7W1HN34-F1
#
_entry.id   AF-A0A7W1HN34-F1
#
_cell.length_a   1.000
_cell.length_b   1.000
_cell.length_c   1.000
_cell.angle_alpha   90.00
_cell.angle_beta   90.00
_cell.angle_gamma   90.00
#
_symmetry.space_group_name_H-M   'P 1'
#
loop_
_entity.id
_entity.type
_entity.pdbx_description
1 polymer ?
#
loop_
_entity_poly.entity_id
_entity_poly.type
_entity_poly.pdbx_seq_one_letter_code
_entity_poly.pdbx_strand_id
1 'polypeptide(L)'
;MIEQPTIHRRTGVATVVGILSATYAATFFFGALLHLGWRIPLGFMVLAEPRILPATVVEGLCGAALAAAAFAVFTRMRWAWTAAFAAHAFAFGGVLLGVAALALGAGPSTDLNTIYHRVMLVALVAVLALLLSPAGRTAFLAAGDRG
;
A
#
# COMPACT_ATOMS: atom_id res chain seq x y z
N MET A 1 -35.09 -16.59 17.25
CA MET A 1 -34.77 -15.51 16.28
C MET A 1 -33.25 -15.48 16.15
N ILE A 2 -32.74 -15.68 14.94
CA ILE A 2 -31.35 -16.07 14.65
C ILE A 2 -30.41 -14.86 14.78
N GLU A 3 -29.53 -14.86 15.78
CA GLU A 3 -28.34 -14.00 15.80
C GLU A 3 -27.16 -14.74 15.16
N GLN A 4 -26.83 -14.50 13.89
CA GLN A 4 -25.47 -14.70 13.36
C GLN A 4 -25.20 -13.88 12.07
N PRO A 5 -24.58 -12.68 12.17
CA PRO A 5 -23.82 -12.08 11.06
C PRO A 5 -22.38 -11.65 11.41
N THR A 6 -21.91 -11.78 12.65
CA THR A 6 -20.70 -11.10 13.13
C THR A 6 -19.37 -11.77 12.77
N ILE A 7 -19.36 -13.10 12.56
CA ILE A 7 -18.12 -13.85 12.31
C ILE A 7 -17.59 -13.64 10.87
N HIS A 8 -18.47 -13.60 9.86
CA HIS A 8 -18.08 -13.41 8.46
C HIS A 8 -17.48 -12.02 8.18
N ARG A 9 -18.00 -10.99 8.85
CA ARG A 9 -17.56 -9.60 8.65
C ARG A 9 -16.14 -9.35 9.17
N ARG A 10 -15.72 -10.04 10.24
CA ARG A 10 -14.40 -9.87 10.87
C ARG A 10 -13.26 -10.45 10.03
N THR A 11 -13.44 -11.62 9.43
CA THR A 11 -12.45 -12.18 8.48
C THR A 11 -12.36 -11.38 7.19
N GLY A 12 -13.48 -10.81 6.71
CA GLY A 12 -13.52 -10.01 5.49
C GLY A 12 -12.60 -8.79 5.54
N VAL A 13 -12.54 -8.06 6.66
CA VAL A 13 -11.69 -6.87 6.79
C VAL A 13 -10.20 -7.20 6.67
N ALA A 14 -9.74 -8.27 7.33
CA ALA A 14 -8.34 -8.69 7.23
C ALA A 14 -8.00 -9.11 5.80
N THR A 15 -8.88 -9.84 5.12
CA THR A 15 -8.70 -10.21 3.71
C THR A 15 -8.62 -8.98 2.81
N VAL A 16 -9.52 -8.00 2.99
CA VAL A 16 -9.50 -6.74 2.24
C VAL A 16 -8.19 -5.99 2.45
N VAL A 17 -7.72 -5.86 3.69
CA VAL A 17 -6.41 -5.24 3.98
C VAL A 17 -5.27 -5.99 3.29
N GLY A 18 -5.28 -7.33 3.32
CA GLY A 18 -4.27 -8.14 2.63
C GLY A 18 -4.25 -7.92 1.12
N ILE A 19 -5.43 -7.87 0.49
CA ILE A 19 -5.57 -7.59 -0.95
C ILE A 19 -5.07 -6.19 -1.27
N LEU A 20 -5.51 -5.17 -0.52
CA LEU A 20 -5.07 -3.79 -0.73
C LEU A 20 -3.55 -3.65 -0.55
N SER A 21 -2.97 -4.33 0.45
CA SER A 21 -1.52 -4.36 0.65
C SER A 21 -0.79 -4.91 -0.58
N ALA A 22 -1.27 -6.03 -1.13
CA ALA A 22 -0.68 -6.66 -2.31
C ALA A 22 -0.83 -5.79 -3.57
N THR A 23 -2.02 -5.20 -3.77
CA THR A 23 -2.27 -4.27 -4.88
C THR A 23 -1.37 -3.04 -4.80
N TYR A 24 -1.28 -2.42 -3.62
CA TYR A 24 -0.42 -1.24 -3.44
C TYR A 24 1.05 -1.60 -3.61
N ALA A 25 1.49 -2.77 -3.14
CA ALA A 25 2.85 -3.25 -3.37
C ALA A 25 3.17 -3.36 -4.86
N ALA A 26 2.27 -3.98 -5.65
CA ALA A 26 2.43 -4.07 -7.10
C ALA A 26 2.52 -2.68 -7.75
N THR A 27 1.64 -1.77 -7.35
CA THR A 27 1.63 -0.38 -7.82
C THR A 27 2.97 0.33 -7.54
N PHE A 28 3.52 0.21 -6.32
CA PHE A 28 4.84 0.76 -5.98
C PHE A 28 5.99 0.11 -6.76
N PHE A 29 5.95 -1.21 -6.98
CA PHE A 29 6.95 -1.87 -7.80
C PHE A 29 6.89 -1.41 -9.25
N PHE A 30 5.70 -1.20 -9.82
CA PHE A 30 5.57 -0.60 -11.14
C PHE A 30 6.12 0.83 -11.19
N GLY A 31 5.84 1.67 -10.18
CA GLY A 31 6.48 2.99 -10.06
C GLY A 31 8.01 2.89 -10.08
N ALA A 32 8.57 2.01 -9.23
CA ALA A 32 10.01 1.85 -9.10
C ALA A 32 10.67 1.43 -10.43
N LEU A 33 10.00 0.54 -11.17
CA LEU A 33 10.37 0.08 -12.50
C LEU A 33 10.29 1.19 -13.56
N LEU A 34 9.25 2.02 -13.54
CA LEU A 34 9.14 3.19 -14.43
C LEU A 34 10.28 4.17 -14.15
N HIS A 35 10.62 4.42 -12.88
CA HIS A 35 11.76 5.26 -12.49
C HIS A 35 13.13 4.64 -12.71
N LEU A 36 13.22 3.34 -13.04
CA LEU A 36 14.42 2.72 -13.60
C LEU A 36 14.57 2.98 -15.10
N GLY A 37 13.57 3.60 -15.74
CA GLY A 37 13.52 3.87 -17.17
C GLY A 37 12.79 2.77 -17.96
N TRP A 38 12.10 1.85 -17.28
CA TRP A 38 11.29 0.86 -17.99
C TRP A 38 10.07 1.55 -18.62
N ARG A 39 9.69 1.08 -19.81
CA ARG A 39 8.59 1.62 -20.61
C ARG A 39 7.55 0.53 -20.78
N ILE A 40 6.33 0.79 -20.36
CA ILE A 40 5.25 -0.19 -20.40
C ILE A 40 4.28 0.19 -21.53
N PRO A 41 4.28 -0.53 -22.66
CA PRO A 41 3.33 -0.29 -23.73
C PRO A 41 1.96 -0.87 -23.37
N LEU A 42 0.92 -0.04 -23.42
CA LEU A 42 -0.49 -0.42 -23.21
C LEU A 42 -1.27 -0.53 -24.53
N GLY A 43 -0.58 -0.45 -25.67
CA GLY A 43 -1.18 -0.45 -27.01
C GLY A 43 -1.60 0.93 -27.50
N PHE A 44 -2.35 1.68 -26.68
CA PHE A 44 -2.79 3.06 -27.01
C PHE A 44 -1.90 4.15 -26.39
N MET A 45 -1.09 3.80 -25.40
CA MET A 45 -0.10 4.70 -24.81
C MET A 45 1.10 3.92 -24.27
N VAL A 46 2.18 4.64 -23.97
CA VAL A 46 3.36 4.10 -23.29
C VAL A 46 3.48 4.80 -21.95
N LEU A 47 3.40 4.04 -20.86
CA LEU A 47 3.76 4.55 -19.53
C LEU A 47 5.27 4.61 -19.43
N ALA A 48 5.79 5.79 -19.11
CA ALA A 48 7.20 6.05 -18.90
C ALA A 48 7.36 7.20 -17.90
N GLU A 49 8.34 7.08 -17.02
CA GLU A 49 8.75 8.15 -16.12
C GLU A 49 10.23 8.47 -16.30
N PRO A 50 10.67 9.68 -15.96
CA PRO A 50 12.08 10.02 -15.87
C PRO A 50 12.81 9.10 -14.90
N ARG A 51 14.08 8.83 -15.18
CA ARG A 51 14.91 8.00 -14.31
C ARG A 51 15.25 8.76 -13.03
N ILE A 52 14.74 8.31 -11.89
CA ILE A 52 14.91 8.96 -10.58
C ILE A 52 15.30 7.89 -9.56
N LEU A 53 16.61 7.68 -9.37
CA LEU A 53 17.12 6.62 -8.48
C LEU A 53 16.61 6.74 -7.03
N PRO A 54 16.55 7.94 -6.41
CA PRO A 54 15.97 8.06 -5.07
C PRO A 54 14.51 7.59 -5.00
N ALA A 55 13.70 7.90 -6.03
CA ALA A 55 12.31 7.46 -6.10
C ALA A 55 12.22 5.94 -6.25
N THR A 56 13.02 5.34 -7.14
CA THR A 56 13.11 3.88 -7.28
C THR A 56 13.38 3.18 -5.95
N VAL A 57 14.32 3.70 -5.15
CA VAL A 57 14.65 3.12 -3.84
C VAL A 57 13.46 3.25 -2.88
N VAL A 58 12.90 4.45 -2.73
CA VAL A 58 11.79 4.69 -1.80
C VAL A 58 10.56 3.86 -2.17
N GLU A 59 10.17 3.88 -3.44
CA GLU A 59 9.02 3.12 -3.93
C GLU A 59 9.26 1.62 -3.81
N GLY A 60 10.46 1.14 -4.15
CA GLY A 60 10.84 -0.26 -3.97
C GLY A 60 10.74 -0.72 -2.52
N LEU A 61 11.22 0.09 -1.57
CA LEU A 61 11.10 -0.18 -0.14
C LEU A 61 9.64 -0.17 0.33
N CYS A 62 8.83 0.78 -0.15
CA CYS A 62 7.39 0.83 0.16
C CYS A 62 6.67 -0.42 -0.36
N GLY A 63 6.97 -0.82 -1.60
CA GLY A 63 6.45 -2.04 -2.21
C GLY A 63 6.83 -3.29 -1.43
N ALA A 64 8.10 -3.41 -1.02
CA ALA A 64 8.59 -4.54 -0.23
C ALA A 64 7.92 -4.62 1.15
N ALA A 65 7.77 -3.48 1.84
CA ALA A 65 7.10 -3.43 3.13
C ALA A 65 5.62 -3.85 3.02
N LEU A 66 4.91 -3.36 1.99
CA LEU A 66 3.51 -3.70 1.74
C LEU A 66 3.33 -5.17 1.30
N ALA A 67 4.27 -5.72 0.54
CA ALA A 67 4.30 -7.14 0.20
C ALA A 67 4.50 -8.01 1.45
N ALA A 68 5.41 -7.62 2.35
CA ALA A 68 5.61 -8.30 3.63
C ALA A 68 4.36 -8.23 4.53
N ALA A 69 3.66 -7.09 4.55
CA ALA A 69 2.38 -6.96 5.22
C ALA A 69 1.31 -7.89 4.62
N ALA A 70 1.15 -7.91 3.29
CA ALA A 70 0.22 -8.81 2.62
C ALA A 70 0.51 -10.28 2.97
N PHE A 71 1.79 -10.66 2.95
CA PHE A 71 2.23 -11.99 3.36
C PHE A 71 1.85 -12.31 4.80
N ALA A 72 2.16 -11.42 5.75
CA ALA A 72 1.83 -11.62 7.17
C ALA A 72 0.31 -11.76 7.38
N VAL A 73 -0.49 -10.97 6.66
CA VAL A 73 -1.96 -11.02 6.71
C VAL A 73 -2.50 -12.35 6.18
N PHE A 74 -2.05 -12.77 4.99
CA PHE A 74 -2.56 -14.00 4.35
C PHE A 74 -2.09 -15.27 5.07
N THR A 75 -0.90 -15.25 5.67
CA THR A 75 -0.38 -16.35 6.50
C THR A 75 -0.88 -16.29 7.95
N ARG A 76 -1.75 -15.32 8.28
CA ARG A 76 -2.38 -15.15 9.61
C ARG A 76 -1.36 -15.08 10.75
N MET A 77 -0.24 -14.40 10.52
CA MET A 77 0.76 -14.23 11.57
C MET A 77 0.20 -13.44 12.76
N ARG A 78 0.65 -13.79 13.98
CA ARG A 78 0.26 -13.09 15.22
C ARG A 78 0.54 -11.58 15.21
N TRP A 79 1.49 -11.14 14.38
CA TRP A 79 1.92 -9.76 14.23
C TRP A 79 1.40 -9.12 12.93
N ALA A 80 0.43 -9.73 12.24
CA ALA A 80 -0.10 -9.26 10.96
C ALA A 80 -0.69 -7.85 11.02
N TRP A 81 -1.37 -7.48 12.11
CA TRP A 81 -1.87 -6.12 12.28
C TRP A 81 -0.74 -5.10 12.35
N THR A 82 0.28 -5.39 13.17
CA THR A 82 1.44 -4.51 13.34
C THR A 82 2.21 -4.39 12.02
N ALA A 83 2.39 -5.49 11.30
CA ALA A 83 3.00 -5.50 9.97
C ALA A 83 2.21 -4.63 8.98
N ALA A 84 0.90 -4.82 8.90
CA ALA A 84 0.03 -4.03 8.03
C ALA A 84 0.07 -2.54 8.39
N PHE A 85 -0.10 -2.19 9.66
CA PHE A 85 -0.07 -0.80 10.11
C PHE A 85 1.29 -0.14 9.82
N ALA A 86 2.39 -0.79 10.20
CA ALA A 86 3.74 -0.26 9.99
C ALA A 86 4.05 -0.09 8.49
N ALA A 87 3.69 -1.07 7.65
CA ALA A 87 3.91 -0.99 6.22
C ALA A 87 3.11 0.15 5.55
N HIS A 88 1.84 0.33 5.91
CA HIS A 88 1.03 1.41 5.36
C HIS A 88 1.49 2.78 5.86
N ALA A 89 1.89 2.89 7.13
CA ALA A 89 2.45 4.13 7.67
C ALA A 89 3.79 4.48 7.02
N PHE A 90 4.65 3.47 6.79
CA PHE A 90 5.91 3.62 6.07
C PHE A 90 5.68 4.07 4.62
N ALA A 91 4.78 3.40 3.89
CA ALA A 91 4.41 3.77 2.53
C ALA A 91 3.80 5.16 2.45
N PHE A 92 2.98 5.54 3.43
CA PHE A 92 2.43 6.90 3.53
C PHE A 92 3.53 7.95 3.70
N GLY A 93 4.53 7.68 4.55
CA GLY A 93 5.72 8.52 4.67
C GLY A 93 6.50 8.64 3.35
N GLY A 94 6.69 7.52 2.64
CA GLY A 94 7.34 7.53 1.32
C GLY A 94 6.60 8.38 0.28
N VAL A 95 5.26 8.28 0.23
CA VAL A 95 4.43 9.10 -0.68
C VAL A 95 4.49 10.58 -0.28
N LEU A 96 4.43 10.91 1.01
CA LEU A 96 4.58 12.31 1.46
C LEU A 96 5.95 12.89 1.08
N LEU A 97 7.01 12.09 1.18
CA LEU A 97 8.34 12.48 0.72
C LEU A 97 8.35 12.79 -0.79
N GLY A 98 7.72 11.94 -1.61
CA GLY A 98 7.57 12.18 -3.05
C GLY A 98 6.76 13.44 -3.36
N VAL A 99 5.64 13.66 -2.67
CA VAL A 99 4.83 14.88 -2.80
C VAL A 99 5.65 16.12 -2.42
N ALA A 100 6.43 16.07 -1.34
CA ALA A 100 7.29 17.17 -0.92
C ALA A 100 8.40 17.44 -1.95
N ALA A 101 9.03 16.40 -2.48
CA ALA A 101 10.05 16.54 -3.53
C ALA A 101 9.48 17.21 -4.79
N LEU A 102 8.27 16.84 -5.22
CA LEU A 102 7.57 17.47 -6.34
C LEU A 102 7.24 18.94 -6.04
N ALA A 103 6.73 19.24 -4.85
CA ALA A 103 6.38 20.60 -4.43
C ALA A 103 7.61 21.54 -4.36
N LEU A 104 8.77 20.99 -4.00
CA LEU A 104 10.04 21.70 -3.92
C LEU A 104 10.80 21.75 -5.26
N GLY A 105 10.28 21.13 -6.33
CA GLY A 105 10.94 21.07 -7.62
C GLY A 105 12.23 20.23 -7.62
N ALA A 106 12.36 19.27 -6.71
CA ALA A 106 13.55 18.44 -6.51
C ALA A 106 13.68 17.29 -7.55
N GLY A 107 13.32 17.55 -8.80
CA GLY A 107 13.38 16.60 -9.91
C GLY A 107 12.31 16.86 -10.98
N PRO A 108 12.36 16.11 -12.10
CA PRO A 108 11.32 16.17 -13.12
C PRO A 108 9.95 15.81 -12.55
N SER A 109 8.93 16.61 -12.88
CA SER A 109 7.54 16.33 -12.55
C SER A 109 6.76 16.01 -13.81
N THR A 110 5.88 15.00 -13.71
CA THR A 110 4.94 14.61 -14.76
C THR A 110 3.53 14.58 -14.16
N ASP A 111 2.52 14.71 -15.02
CA ASP A 111 1.12 14.60 -14.59
C ASP A 111 0.82 13.21 -14.04
N LEU A 112 1.38 12.16 -14.67
CA LEU A 112 1.24 10.78 -14.23
C LEU A 112 1.76 10.59 -12.81
N ASN A 113 3.00 11.02 -12.54
CA ASN A 113 3.61 10.94 -11.21
C ASN A 113 2.83 11.74 -10.15
N THR A 114 2.35 12.93 -10.52
CA THR A 114 1.56 13.80 -9.61
C THR A 114 0.22 13.16 -9.25
N ILE A 115 -0.51 12.63 -10.24
CA ILE A 115 -1.78 11.95 -10.05
C ILE A 115 -1.57 10.69 -9.20
N TYR A 116 -0.55 9.91 -9.53
CA TYR A 116 -0.17 8.69 -8.81
C TYR A 116 0.00 8.95 -7.31
N HIS A 117 0.80 9.96 -6.94
CA HIS A 117 1.04 10.30 -5.54
C HIS A 117 -0.25 10.70 -4.81
N ARG A 118 -1.13 11.49 -5.45
CA ARG A 118 -2.40 11.90 -4.84
C ARG A 118 -3.35 10.72 -4.61
N VAL A 119 -3.48 9.83 -5.60
CA VAL A 119 -4.31 8.63 -5.49
C VAL A 119 -3.78 7.73 -4.39
N MET A 120 -2.48 7.45 -4.37
CA MET A 120 -1.86 6.62 -3.33
C MET A 120 -1.98 7.24 -1.94
N LEU A 121 -1.87 8.56 -1.82
CA LEU A 121 -2.06 9.25 -0.54
C LEU A 121 -3.45 9.00 0.05
N VAL A 122 -4.50 9.21 -0.76
CA VAL A 122 -5.90 8.96 -0.34
C VAL A 122 -6.12 7.48 0.00
N ALA A 123 -5.60 6.59 -0.84
CA ALA A 123 -5.73 5.14 -0.68
C ALA A 123 -5.07 4.63 0.61
N LEU A 124 -3.88 5.15 0.94
CA LEU A 124 -3.15 4.81 2.17
C LEU A 124 -3.85 5.38 3.41
N VAL A 125 -4.35 6.62 3.36
CA VAL A 125 -5.14 7.21 4.45
C VAL A 125 -6.39 6.37 4.73
N ALA A 126 -7.09 5.91 3.69
CA ALA A 126 -8.27 5.06 3.85
C ALA A 126 -7.95 3.74 4.56
N VAL A 127 -6.84 3.08 4.21
CA VAL A 127 -6.44 1.83 4.87
C VAL A 127 -5.93 2.06 6.29
N LEU A 128 -5.18 3.13 6.54
CA LEU A 128 -4.76 3.50 7.90
C LEU A 128 -5.97 3.79 8.80
N ALA A 129 -6.96 4.54 8.30
CA ALA A 129 -8.23 4.77 8.99
C ALA A 129 -8.97 3.46 9.28
N LEU A 130 -9.02 2.54 8.31
CA LEU A 130 -9.60 1.21 8.49
C LEU A 130 -8.86 0.39 9.57
N LEU A 131 -7.53 0.38 9.55
CA LEU A 131 -6.69 -0.35 10.51
C LEU A 131 -6.81 0.21 11.94
N LEU A 132 -7.01 1.53 12.07
CA LEU A 132 -7.22 2.21 13.34
C LEU A 132 -8.67 2.07 13.86
N SER A 133 -9.62 1.79 12.96
CA SER A 133 -11.02 1.59 13.34
C SER A 133 -11.22 0.35 14.24
N PRO A 134 -12.31 0.30 15.04
CA PRO A 134 -12.64 -0.87 15.83
C PRO A 134 -12.77 -2.15 15.00
N ALA A 135 -13.29 -2.04 13.76
CA ALA A 135 -13.42 -3.16 12.85
C ALA A 135 -12.05 -3.71 12.43
N GLY A 136 -11.09 -2.84 12.10
CA GLY A 136 -9.71 -3.23 11.79
C GLY A 136 -9.03 -3.91 12.97
N ARG A 137 -9.04 -3.30 14.15
CA ARG A 137 -8.39 -3.88 15.34
C ARG A 137 -8.96 -5.26 15.71
N THR A 138 -10.28 -5.40 15.71
CA THR A 138 -10.94 -6.66 16.08
C THR A 138 -10.76 -7.78 15.06
N ALA A 139 -10.64 -7.45 13.77
CA ALA A 139 -10.39 -8.43 12.71
C ALA A 139 -9.07 -9.19 12.89
N PHE A 140 -8.05 -8.51 13.42
CA PHE A 140 -6.72 -9.10 13.61
C PHE A 140 -6.50 -9.71 14.99
N LEU A 141 -7.18 -9.24 16.04
CA LEU A 141 -7.13 -9.87 17.37
C LEU A 141 -7.66 -11.32 17.33
N ALA A 142 -8.77 -11.56 16.63
CA ALA A 142 -9.38 -12.89 16.52
C ALA A 142 -8.55 -13.91 15.69
N ALA A 143 -7.54 -13.43 14.94
CA ALA A 143 -6.62 -14.27 14.19
C ALA A 143 -5.42 -14.74 15.04
N GLY A 144 -5.08 -13.99 16.10
CA GLY A 144 -3.96 -14.30 17.00
C GLY A 144 -4.24 -15.42 18.01
N ASP A 145 -5.51 -15.66 18.35
CA ASP A 145 -5.92 -16.62 19.40
C ASP A 145 -6.02 -18.09 18.93
N ARG A 146 -5.62 -18.41 17.69
CA ARG A 146 -5.72 -19.78 17.11
C ARG A 146 -4.38 -20.50 16.95
N GLY A 147 -3.34 -20.10 17.68
CA GLY A 147 -1.99 -20.67 17.60
C GLY A 147 -1.44 -21.08 18.95
#